data_AF-A0A519ZI42-F1
#
_entry.id   AF-A0A519ZI42-F1
#
_cell.length_a   1.000
_cell.length_b   1.000
_cell.length_c   1.000
_cell.angle_alpha   90.00
_cell.angle_beta   90.00
_cell.angle_gamma   90.00
#
_symmetry.space_group_name_H-M   'P 1'
#
loop_
_entity.id
_entity.type
_entity.pdbx_description
1 polymer ?
#
loop_
_entity_poly.entity_id
_entity_poly.type
_entity_poly.pdbx_seq_one_letter_code
_entity_poly.pdbx_strand_id
1 'polypeptide(L)' 'MPAHLALLLRQEPAFVSREKDHGRGEERRVWVSRNLHLVEEAAEWAGLAAVVCVQTRRWQQGREQRTRYYLVNRNR' A
#
# COMPACT_ATOMS: atom_id res chain seq x y z
N MET A 1 2.16 12.20 3.49
CA MET A 1 2.24 10.98 2.64
C MET A 1 3.67 10.88 2.14
N PRO A 2 4.34 9.73 2.19
CA PRO A 2 5.69 9.61 1.66
C PRO A 2 5.68 9.84 0.14
N ALA A 3 6.51 10.76 -0.32
CA ALA A 3 6.53 11.26 -1.70
C ALA A 3 6.82 10.15 -2.73
N HIS A 4 7.66 9.19 -2.33
CA HIS A 4 8.23 8.13 -3.17
C HIS A 4 7.20 7.18 -3.81
N LEU A 5 5.96 7.15 -3.32
CA LEU A 5 4.89 6.25 -3.81
C LEU A 5 3.67 6.99 -4.34
N ALA A 6 3.78 8.31 -4.55
CA ALA A 6 2.67 9.11 -5.04
C ALA A 6 2.11 8.59 -6.38
N LEU A 7 2.99 8.11 -7.27
CA LEU A 7 2.58 7.54 -8.56
C LEU A 7 1.84 6.21 -8.42
N LEU A 8 2.29 5.34 -7.50
CA LEU A 8 1.60 4.08 -7.18
C LEU A 8 0.20 4.34 -6.60
N LEU A 9 0.09 5.29 -5.66
CA LEU A 9 -1.18 5.60 -4.99
C LEU A 9 -2.19 6.34 -5.86
N ARG A 10 -1.78 6.87 -7.03
CA ARG A 10 -2.68 7.43 -8.05
C ARG A 10 -3.37 6.36 -8.88
N GLN A 11 -2.90 5.12 -8.83
CA GLN A 11 -3.55 4.00 -9.50
C GLN A 11 -4.77 3.53 -8.71
N GLU A 12 -5.71 2.89 -9.41
CA GLU A 12 -6.78 2.15 -8.73
C GLU A 12 -6.18 1.04 -7.86
N PRO A 13 -6.67 0.86 -6.60
CA PRO A 13 -6.22 -0.24 -5.77
C PRO A 13 -6.55 -1.58 -6.43
N ALA A 14 -5.61 -2.52 -6.39
CA ALA A 14 -5.84 -3.89 -6.84
C ALA A 14 -6.86 -4.63 -5.95
N PHE A 15 -7.02 -4.19 -4.70
CA PHE A 15 -8.00 -4.73 -3.77
C PHE A 15 -8.48 -3.68 -2.78
N VAL A 16 -9.79 -3.71 -2.47
CA VAL A 16 -10.43 -2.88 -1.44
C VAL A 16 -11.32 -3.77 -0.57
N SER A 17 -11.14 -3.70 0.74
CA SER A 17 -12.05 -4.29 1.73
C SER A 17 -12.59 -3.22 2.67
N ARG A 18 -13.83 -3.39 3.10
CA ARG A 18 -14.50 -2.56 4.09
C ARG A 18 -15.24 -3.45 5.07
N GLU A 19 -14.83 -3.38 6.33
CA GLU A 19 -15.48 -4.06 7.44
C GLU A 19 -16.08 -3.00 8.37
N LYS A 20 -17.31 -3.23 8.81
CA LYS A 20 -18.01 -2.38 9.78
C LYS A 20 -18.62 -3.29 10.83
N ASP A 21 -18.32 -2.99 12.09
CA ASP A 21 -18.86 -3.75 13.21
C ASP A 21 -19.09 -2.84 14.42
N HIS A 22 -20.32 -2.77 14.93
CA HIS A 22 -20.74 -2.10 16.16
C HIS A 22 -19.92 -0.83 16.55
N GLY A 23 -19.91 0.18 15.68
CA GLY A 23 -19.24 1.47 15.93
C GLY A 23 -17.74 1.50 15.61
N ARG A 24 -17.20 0.36 15.17
CA ARG A 24 -15.86 0.20 14.62
C ARG A 24 -15.95 0.02 13.11
N GLY A 25 -14.88 0.34 12.41
CA GLY A 25 -14.69 -0.15 11.07
C GLY A 25 -13.28 -0.01 10.56
N GLU A 26 -13.01 -0.75 9.50
CA GLU A 26 -11.72 -0.80 8.83
C GLU A 26 -11.96 -0.71 7.32
N GLU A 27 -11.25 0.19 6.65
CA GLU A 27 -11.07 0.17 5.21
C GLU A 27 -9.62 -0.23 4.93
N ARG A 28 -9.42 -1.27 4.11
CA ARG A 28 -8.11 -1.67 3.61
C ARG A 28 -8.07 -1.50 2.10
N ARG A 29 -7.06 -0.77 1.62
CA ARG A 29 -6.73 -0.63 0.20
C ARG A 29 -5.34 -1.20 -0.06
N VAL A 30 -5.22 -2.00 -1.12
CA VAL A 30 -3.95 -2.64 -1.49
C VAL A 30 -3.61 -2.28 -2.92
N TRP A 31 -2.37 -1.83 -3.12
CA TRP A 31 -1.77 -1.65 -4.43
C TRP A 31 -0.65 -2.66 -4.60
N VAL A 32 -0.56 -3.26 -5.78
CA VAL A 32 0.51 -4.17 -6.17
C VAL A 32 1.01 -3.70 -7.52
N SER A 33 2.32 -3.48 -7.64
CA SER A 33 2.94 -3.12 -8.92
C SER A 33 4.22 -3.88 -9.15
N ARG A 34 4.36 -4.43 -10.36
CA ARG A 34 5.64 -4.88 -10.92
C ARG A 34 6.34 -3.78 -11.72
N ASN A 35 5.63 -2.70 -12.04
CA ASN A 35 6.23 -1.50 -12.62
C ASN A 35 6.91 -0.71 -11.51
N LEU A 36 8.22 -0.88 -11.39
CA LEU A 36 9.04 -0.26 -10.34
C LEU A 36 9.27 1.24 -10.58
N HIS A 37 9.04 1.76 -11.80
CA HIS A 37 9.13 3.20 -12.08
C HIS A 37 8.07 4.03 -11.33
N LEU A 38 7.08 3.39 -10.72
CA LEU A 38 6.10 4.06 -9.85
C LEU A 38 6.64 4.35 -8.44
N VAL A 39 7.89 3.93 -8.15
CA VAL A 39 8.58 4.09 -6.88
C VAL A 39 9.94 4.71 -7.15
N GLU A 40 10.16 5.95 -6.74
CA GLU A 40 11.38 6.72 -7.07
C GLU A 40 12.67 5.99 -6.67
N GLU A 41 12.67 5.34 -5.50
CA GLU A 41 13.86 4.70 -4.92
C GLU A 41 14.08 3.27 -5.41
N ALA A 42 13.13 2.68 -6.16
CA ALA A 42 13.20 1.27 -6.53
C ALA A 42 14.35 0.93 -7.49
N ALA A 43 14.95 1.94 -8.14
CA ALA A 43 16.14 1.77 -8.95
C ALA A 43 17.35 1.27 -8.14
N GLU A 44 17.41 1.58 -6.84
CA GLU A 44 18.52 1.18 -5.97
C GLU A 44 18.33 -0.23 -5.36
N TRP A 45 17.16 -0.85 -5.57
CA TRP A 45 16.79 -2.11 -4.94
C TRP A 45 16.98 -3.29 -5.89
N ALA A 46 18.23 -3.72 -6.06
CA ALA A 46 18.58 -4.86 -6.92
C ALA A 46 17.81 -6.14 -6.55
N GLY A 47 17.21 -6.79 -7.54
CA GLY A 47 16.43 -8.03 -7.34
C GLY A 47 14.98 -7.81 -6.90
N LEU A 48 14.54 -6.56 -6.73
CA LEU A 48 13.14 -6.24 -6.50
C LEU A 48 12.29 -6.66 -7.69
N ALA A 49 11.17 -7.32 -7.38
CA ALA A 49 10.26 -7.84 -8.39
C ALA A 49 8.87 -7.20 -8.32
N ALA A 50 8.45 -6.75 -7.14
CA ALA A 50 7.22 -6.00 -6.97
C ALA A 50 7.22 -5.18 -5.67
N VAL A 51 6.40 -4.14 -5.66
CA VAL A 51 6.07 -3.37 -4.45
C VAL A 51 4.59 -3.58 -4.12
N VAL A 52 4.32 -3.81 -2.84
CA VAL A 52 2.96 -3.88 -2.29
C VAL A 52 2.78 -2.77 -1.27
N CYS A 53 1.78 -1.94 -1.48
CA CYS A 53 1.37 -0.91 -0.53
C CYS A 53 0.02 -1.32 0.09
N VAL A 54 -0.07 -1.27 1.41
CA VAL A 54 -1.31 -1.53 2.16
C VAL A 54 -1.64 -0.29 2.97
N GLN A 55 -2.74 0.38 2.63
CA GLN A 55 -3.30 1.44 3.44
C GLN A 55 -4.47 0.88 4.25
N THR A 56 -4.45 1.11 5.56
CA THR A 56 -5.53 0.73 6.47
C THR A 56 -6.03 1.98 7.17
N ARG A 57 -7.33 2.26 7.05
CA ARG A 57 -8.01 3.32 7.78
C ARG A 57 -8.98 2.67 8.76
N ARG A 58 -8.76 2.89 10.06
CA ARG A 58 -9.62 2.41 11.13
C ARG A 58 -10.41 3.55 11.71
N TRP A 59 -11.65 3.29 12.10
CA TRP A 59 -12.39 4.20 12.95
C TRP A 59 -12.97 3.45 14.14
N GLN A 60 -12.48 3.79 15.33
CA GLN A 60 -12.99 3.39 16.64
C GLN A 60 -12.51 4.47 17.60
N GLN A 61 -13.43 5.21 18.24
CA GLN A 61 -13.10 6.36 19.10
C GLN A 61 -12.22 7.44 18.42
N GLY A 62 -12.36 7.59 17.09
CA GLY A 62 -11.53 8.48 16.28
C GLY A 62 -11.28 7.87 14.91
N ARG A 63 -10.58 8.60 14.03
CA ARG A 63 -10.12 8.07 12.73
C ARG A 63 -8.60 7.94 12.78
N GLU A 64 -8.11 6.72 12.59
CA GLU A 64 -6.69 6.41 12.47
C GLU A 64 -6.39 5.91 11.05
N GLN A 65 -5.26 6.32 10.49
CA GLN A 65 -4.77 5.80 9.23
C GLN A 65 -3.34 5.30 9.40
N ARG A 66 -3.07 4.08 8.95
CA ARG A 66 -1.74 3.49 8.89
C ARG A 66 -1.45 3.01 7.47
N THR A 67 -0.23 3.21 7.01
CA THR A 67 0.25 2.68 5.73
C THR A 67 1.43 1.77 5.99
N ARG A 68 1.43 0.58 5.38
CA ARG A 68 2.54 -0.38 5.41
C ARG A 68 2.98 -0.68 3.98
N TYR A 69 4.25 -1.00 3.85
CA TYR A 69 4.88 -1.30 2.57
C TYR A 69 5.60 -2.63 2.67
N TYR A 70 5.48 -3.44 1.63
CA TYR A 70 6.17 -4.72 1.51
C TYR A 70 6.90 -4.75 0.18
N LEU A 71 8.17 -5.15 0.23
CA LEU A 71 9.02 -5.35 -0.93
C LEU A 71 9.10 -6.83 -1.23
N VAL A 72 8.87 -7.21 -2.49
CA VAL A 72 8.92 -8.60 -2.94
C VAL A 72 10.14 -8.76 -3.84
N ASN A 73 11.15 -9.45 -3.34
CA ASN A 73 12.33 -9.82 -4.12
C ASN A 73 12.14 -11.21 -4.76
N ARG A 74 12.74 -11.43 -5.93
CA ARG A 74 12.95 -12.79 -6.42
C ARG A 74 14.28 -13.28 -5.88
N ASN A 75 14.25 -14.26 -5.00
CA ASN A 75 15.46 -15.04 -4.73
C ASN A 75 15.76 -15.86 -5.99
N ARG A 76 16.95 -15.69 -6.55
CA ARG A 76 17.52 -16.64 -7.51
C ARG A 76 17.92 -17.92 -6.78
#